data_AF-A0A7C0TX95-F1
#
_entry.id   AF-A0A7C0TX95-F1
#
_cell.length_a   1.000
_cell.length_b   1.000
_cell.length_c   1.000
_cell.angle_alpha   90.00
_cell.angle_beta   90.00
_cell.angle_gamma   90.00
#
_symmetry.space_group_name_H-M   'P 1'
#
loop_
_entity.id
_entity.type
_entity.pdbx_description
1 polymer ?
#
loop_
_entity_poly.entity_id
_entity_poly.type
_entity_poly.pdbx_seq_one_letter_code
_entity_poly.pdbx_strand_id
1 'polypeptide(L)' 'MGLKKGKYVYIKLGEDRYVKVRVFKGRAENVPDKYVVVGPIVKRPPLTARVIDILELPKDVADKILNDIYLS' A
#
# COMPACT_ATOMS: atom_id res chain seq x y z
N MET A 1 -15.80 -18.91 7.91
CA MET A 1 -14.86 -17.88 8.41
C MET A 1 -13.81 -17.58 7.34
N GLY A 2 -14.11 -16.65 6.42
CA GLY A 2 -13.23 -16.35 5.28
C GLY A 2 -12.40 -15.10 5.52
N LEU A 3 -11.24 -15.23 6.16
CA LEU A 3 -10.22 -14.19 6.13
C LEU A 3 -9.77 -14.02 4.67
N LYS A 4 -10.46 -13.14 3.93
CA LYS A 4 -10.14 -12.76 2.54
C LYS A 4 -8.68 -12.28 2.50
N LYS A 5 -7.75 -13.21 2.20
CA LYS A 5 -6.31 -12.97 2.03
C LYS A 5 -6.11 -11.86 0.99
N GLY A 6 -5.24 -10.89 1.27
CA GLY A 6 -4.91 -9.79 0.36
C GLY A 6 -5.79 -8.54 0.48
N LYS A 7 -6.34 -8.26 1.67
CA LYS A 7 -6.93 -6.95 1.98
C LYS A 7 -5.89 -5.89 2.33
N TYR A 8 -4.71 -6.29 2.80
CA TYR A 8 -3.65 -5.39 3.24
C TYR A 8 -2.31 -5.81 2.63
N VAL A 9 -1.55 -4.82 2.21
CA VAL A 9 -0.17 -4.93 1.70
C VAL A 9 0.66 -3.83 2.35
N TYR A 10 1.98 -4.04 2.39
CA TYR A 10 2.93 -3.00 2.76
C TYR A 10 3.57 -2.48 1.49
N ILE A 11 3.70 -1.16 1.38
CA ILE A 11 4.37 -0.53 0.25
C ILE A 11 5.70 -0.02 0.74
N LYS A 12 6.76 -0.46 0.07
CA LYS A 12 8.13 0.00 0.33
C LYS A 12 8.34 1.30 -0.43
N LEU A 13 8.57 2.37 0.32
CA LEU A 13 8.76 3.73 -0.20
C LEU A 13 10.23 4.07 -0.41
N GLY A 14 11.12 3.41 0.33
CA GLY A 14 12.56 3.64 0.32
C GLY A 14 13.26 2.71 1.32
N GLU A 15 14.49 3.07 1.71
CA GLU A 15 15.25 2.34 2.73
C GLU A 15 14.55 2.45 4.09
N ASP A 16 14.21 1.30 4.68
CA ASP A 16 13.52 1.17 5.97
C ASP A 16 12.24 2.02 6.11
N ARG A 17 11.47 2.21 5.02
CA ARG A 17 10.18 2.92 5.07
C ARG A 17 9.09 2.12 4.38
N TYR A 18 8.12 1.68 5.18
CA TYR A 18 6.99 0.87 4.74
C TYR A 18 5.68 1.48 5.22
N VAL A 19 4.70 1.56 4.33
CA VAL A 19 3.36 2.04 4.69
C VAL A 19 2.35 0.91 4.55
N LYS A 20 1.43 0.81 5.51
CA LYS A 20 0.37 -0.19 5.48
C LYS A 20 -0.78 0.32 4.61
N VAL A 21 -1.06 -0.39 3.54
CA VAL A 21 -2.08 -0.03 2.56
C VAL A 21 -3.12 -1.12 2.43
N ARG A 22 -4.38 -0.71 2.38
CA ARG A 22 -5.52 -1.57 2.12
C ARG A 22 -5.81 -1.60 0.63
N VAL A 23 -5.99 -2.82 0.10
CA VAL A 23 -6.26 -3.07 -1.32
C VAL A 23 -7.72 -3.49 -1.51
N PHE A 24 -8.46 -2.73 -2.32
CA PHE A 24 -9.85 -3.04 -2.68
C PHE A 24 -9.92 -3.87 -3.96
N LYS A 25 -10.17 -5.17 -3.82
CA LYS A 25 -10.22 -6.12 -4.96
C LYS A 25 -11.35 -5.87 -5.97
N GLY A 26 -12.36 -5.09 -5.61
CA GLY A 26 -13.49 -4.76 -6.49
C GLY A 26 -13.22 -3.59 -7.45
N ARG A 27 -12.01 -3.02 -7.43
CA ARG A 27 -11.61 -1.90 -8.29
C ARG A 27 -10.53 -2.34 -9.27
N ALA A 28 -10.59 -1.78 -10.48
CA ALA A 28 -9.58 -1.99 -11.52
C ALA A 28 -8.19 -1.61 -10.99
N GLU A 29 -7.15 -2.30 -11.44
CA GLU A 29 -5.76 -2.10 -10.99
C GLU A 29 -5.23 -0.69 -11.25
N ASN A 30 -5.80 -0.01 -12.25
CA ASN A 30 -5.43 1.34 -12.64
C ASN A 30 -6.12 2.46 -11.85
N VAL A 31 -7.01 2.12 -10.91
CA VAL A 31 -7.74 3.13 -10.13
C VAL A 31 -6.98 3.39 -8.84
N PRO A 32 -6.55 4.64 -8.57
CA PRO A 32 -5.76 4.96 -7.38
C PRO A 32 -6.57 4.79 -6.09
N ASP A 33 -7.91 4.87 -6.17
CA ASP A 33 -8.83 4.55 -5.08
C ASP A 33 -8.82 3.07 -4.67
N LYS A 34 -8.11 2.20 -5.40
CA LYS A 34 -7.90 0.80 -5.00
C LYS A 34 -7.00 0.68 -3.77
N TYR A 35 -6.11 1.64 -3.57
CA TYR A 35 -5.10 1.63 -2.51
C TYR A 35 -5.39 2.75 -1.52
N VAL A 36 -5.64 2.39 -0.27
CA VAL A 36 -5.90 3.35 0.81
C VAL A 36 -4.87 3.15 1.90
N VAL A 37 -4.15 4.20 2.28
CA VAL A 37 -3.23 4.15 3.41
C VAL A 37 -4.05 4.04 4.70
N VAL A 38 -3.70 3.09 5.56
CA VAL A 38 -4.47 2.78 6.78
C VAL A 38 -3.64 2.93 8.04
N GLY A 39 -2.35 3.27 7.93
CA GLY A 39 -1.50 3.38 9.10
C GLY A 39 -0.20 4.15 8.85
N PRO A 40 0.53 4.42 9.94
CA PRO A 40 1.76 5.19 9.90
C PRO A 40 2.86 4.45 9.12
N ILE A 41 3.86 5.21 8.71
CA ILE A 41 5.09 4.64 8.14
C ILE A 41 5.81 3.86 9.25
N VAL A 42 6.09 2.59 8.98
CA VAL A 42 6.85 1.69 9.85
C VAL A 42 8.21 1.40 9.25
N LYS A 43 9.20 1.17 10.11
CA LYS A 43 10.56 0.80 9.66
C LYS A 43 10.68 -0.65 9.18
N ARG A 44 9.91 -1.54 9.79
CA ARG A 44 9.93 -2.97 9.48
C ARG A 44 8.52 -3.48 9.25
N PRO A 45 8.22 -4.06 8.08
CA PRO A 45 6.95 -4.72 7.87
C PRO A 45 6.95 -6.07 8.61
N PRO A 46 5.76 -6.63 8.91
CA PRO A 46 5.66 -8.00 9.42
C PRO A 46 6.25 -9.00 8.42
N LEU A 47 6.99 -10.00 8.90
CA LEU A 47 7.66 -11.03 8.06
C LEU A 47 6.71 -11.78 7.12
N THR A 48 5.46 -11.97 7.54
CA THR A 48 4.43 -12.69 6.77
C THR A 48 3.60 -11.77 5.87
N ALA A 49 3.84 -10.46 5.90
CA ALA A 49 3.09 -9.50 5.11
C ALA A 49 3.62 -9.42 3.67
N ARG A 50 2.72 -9.19 2.71
CA ARG A 50 3.12 -8.90 1.34
C ARG A 50 3.66 -7.49 1.27
N VAL A 51 4.90 -7.35 0.81
CA VAL A 51 5.56 -6.09 0.51
C VAL A 51 5.58 -5.91 -1.00
N ILE A 52 5.27 -4.70 -1.46
CA ILE A 52 5.33 -4.29 -2.88
C ILE A 52 6.18 -3.03 -2.94
N ASP A 53 7.12 -2.95 -3.87
CA ASP A 53 7.90 -1.73 -4.07
C ASP A 53 7.05 -0.68 -4.78
N ILE A 54 7.12 0.59 -4.35
CA ILE A 54 6.33 1.66 -4.95
C ILE A 54 6.57 1.83 -6.45
N LEU A 55 7.75 1.42 -6.93
CA LEU A 55 8.14 1.45 -8.34
C LEU A 55 7.39 0.41 -9.19
N GLU A 56 6.85 -0.65 -8.57
CA GLU A 56 6.05 -1.67 -9.27
C GLU A 56 4.59 -1.25 -9.43
N LEU A 57 4.17 -0.19 -8.74
CA LEU A 57 2.81 0.32 -8.81
C LEU A 57 2.63 1.25 -10.01
N PRO A 58 1.41 1.33 -10.59
CA PRO A 58 1.09 2.33 -11.58
C PRO A 58 1.34 3.73 -11.03
N LYS A 59 1.81 4.64 -11.88
CA LYS A 59 2.19 5.99 -11.50
C LYS A 59 1.08 6.73 -10.73
N ASP A 60 -0.16 6.68 -11.24
CA ASP A 60 -1.33 7.28 -10.58
C ASP A 60 -1.56 6.78 -9.15
N VAL A 61 -1.28 5.50 -8.90
CA VAL A 61 -1.43 4.88 -7.58
C VAL A 61 -0.30 5.34 -6.67
N ALA A 62 0.94 5.32 -7.16
CA ALA A 62 2.13 5.75 -6.43
C ALA A 62 2.03 7.23 -6.01
N ASP A 63 1.66 8.11 -6.96
CA ASP A 63 1.44 9.53 -6.71
C ASP A 63 0.38 9.74 -5.64
N LYS A 64 -0.74 9.01 -5.67
CA LYS A 64 -1.77 9.13 -4.63
C LYS A 64 -1.26 8.70 -3.26
N ILE A 65 -0.54 7.57 -3.16
CA ILE A 65 0.03 7.10 -1.88
C ILE A 65 1.02 8.11 -1.33
N LEU A 66 1.90 8.66 -2.17
CA LEU A 66 2.86 9.68 -1.77
C LEU A 66 2.13 10.93 -1.27
N ASN A 67 1.17 11.45 -2.04
CA ASN A 67 0.38 12.60 -1.61
C ASN A 67 -0.31 12.35 -0.26
N ASP A 68 -0.93 11.19 -0.07
CA ASP A 68 -1.62 10.82 1.17
C ASP A 68 -0.66 10.77 2.37
N ILE A 69 0.59 10.35 2.16
CA ILE A 69 1.64 10.33 3.18
C ILE A 69 2.19 11.74 3.48
N TYR A 70 2.40 12.58 2.46
CA TYR A 70 2.99 13.91 2.61
C TYR A 70 1.99 14.97 3.08
N LEU A 71 0.68 14.74 2.90
CA LEU A 71 -0.40 15.63 3.32
C LEU A 71 -1.05 15.23 4.66
N SER A 72 -0.70 14.08 5.24
CA SER A 72 -1.18 13.60 6.56
C SER A 72 -0.19 13.89 7.69
#